data_AF-A0A6I4MVZ7-F1
#
_entry.id   AF-A0A6I4MVZ7-F1
#
_cell.length_a   1.000
_cell.length_b   1.000
_cell.length_c   1.000
_cell.angle_alpha   90.00
_cell.angle_beta   90.00
_cell.angle_gamma   90.00
#
_symmetry.space_group_name_H-M   'P 1'
#
loop_
_entity.id
_entity.type
_entity.pdbx_description
1 polymer ?
#
loop_
_entity_poly.entity_id
_entity_poly.type
_entity_poly.pdbx_seq_one_letter_code
_entity_poly.pdbx_strand_id
1 'polypeptide(L)'
;MAHTPAEGVLARSYTSDDGATRFNVTDLTVDHQPNRSLTLTYRLIIERKGHADECWVFTLPWSDRSFVDVFTSSAPDPERLRQLVELVRGLLEEWWDTKGYNRHFAKMGRRCP
;
A
#
# COMPACT_ATOMS: atom_id res chain seq x y z
N MET A 1 -10.01 10.58 13.85
CA MET A 1 -10.11 9.12 14.01
C MET A 1 -8.73 8.62 14.34
N ALA A 2 -8.58 7.72 15.32
CA ALA A 2 -7.26 7.28 15.76
C ALA A 2 -6.67 6.34 14.70
N HIS A 3 -5.64 6.81 13.97
CA HIS A 3 -4.87 5.97 13.07
C HIS A 3 -4.13 4.92 13.89
N THR A 4 -4.31 3.65 13.53
CA THR A 4 -3.51 2.58 14.15
C THR A 4 -2.03 2.74 13.80
N PRO A 5 -1.10 2.18 14.60
CA PRO A 5 0.32 2.19 14.26
C PRO A 5 0.60 1.60 12.87
N ALA A 6 -0.18 0.59 12.47
CA ALA A 6 -0.11 0.00 11.13
C ALA A 6 -0.43 1.01 10.03
N GLU A 7 -1.58 1.69 10.11
CA GLU A 7 -1.94 2.76 9.18
C GLU A 7 -0.86 3.85 9.13
N GLY A 8 -0.36 4.27 10.29
CA GLY A 8 0.64 5.32 10.39
C GLY A 8 1.98 4.99 9.72
N VAL A 9 2.41 3.72 9.75
CA VAL A 9 3.64 3.28 9.06
C VAL A 9 3.37 3.04 7.58
N LEU A 10 2.22 2.47 7.23
CA LEU A 10 1.83 2.22 5.84
C LEU A 10 1.57 3.51 5.05
N ALA A 11 1.15 4.58 5.72
CA ALA A 11 0.94 5.89 5.12
C ALA A 11 2.26 6.65 4.83
N ARG A 12 3.43 6.07 5.16
CA ARG A 12 4.72 6.71 4.91
C ARG A 12 5.22 6.40 3.51
N SER A 13 5.68 7.46 2.83
CA SER A 13 6.44 7.34 1.59
C SER A 13 7.70 6.49 1.76
N TYR A 14 8.07 5.77 0.70
CA TYR A 14 9.27 4.96 0.66
C TYR A 14 9.86 4.91 -0.74
N THR A 15 11.11 4.48 -0.84
CA THR A 15 11.77 4.21 -2.11
C THR A 15 11.83 2.70 -2.30
N SER A 16 11.63 2.24 -3.55
CA SER A 16 11.81 0.82 -3.91
C SER A 16 13.21 0.33 -3.56
N ASP A 17 13.36 -0.98 -3.43
CA ASP A 17 14.62 -1.63 -3.06
C ASP A 17 15.77 -1.26 -4.02
N ASP A 18 15.48 -1.14 -5.32
CA ASP A 18 16.45 -0.76 -6.35
C ASP A 18 16.81 0.74 -6.35
N GLY A 19 16.05 1.56 -5.61
CA GLY A 19 16.29 3.00 -5.49
C GLY A 19 15.80 3.85 -6.67
N ALA A 20 15.30 3.28 -7.77
CA ALA A 20 14.91 4.06 -8.94
C ALA A 20 13.50 4.66 -8.86
N THR A 21 12.61 4.11 -8.03
CA THR A 21 11.22 4.55 -7.91
C THR A 21 10.90 4.97 -6.48
N ARG A 22 10.36 6.17 -6.32
CA ARG A 22 9.85 6.65 -5.02
C ARG A 22 8.34 6.65 -5.03
N PHE A 23 7.77 5.95 -4.05
CA PHE A 23 6.34 5.86 -3.80
C PHE A 23 5.98 6.89 -2.73
N ASN A 24 5.48 8.05 -3.15
CA ASN A 24 4.99 9.04 -2.20
C ASN A 24 3.54 8.76 -1.85
N VAL A 25 3.29 8.35 -0.62
CA VAL A 25 1.94 8.11 -0.13
C VAL A 25 1.36 9.45 0.31
N THR A 26 0.40 9.95 -0.46
CA THR A 26 -0.28 11.23 -0.19
C THR A 26 -1.53 11.04 0.66
N ASP A 27 -2.17 9.88 0.53
CA ASP A 27 -3.32 9.49 1.32
C ASP A 27 -3.37 7.95 1.42
N LEU A 28 -3.85 7.46 2.56
CA LEU A 28 -4.14 6.06 2.79
C LEU A 28 -5.48 5.96 3.51
N THR A 29 -6.44 5.29 2.88
CA THR A 29 -7.70 4.90 3.50
C THR A 29 -7.70 3.40 3.76
N VAL A 30 -8.02 2.99 4.99
CA VAL A 30 -8.18 1.59 5.38
C VAL A 30 -9.64 1.34 5.72
N ASP A 31 -10.32 0.59 4.86
CA ASP A 31 -11.73 0.25 5.06
C ASP A 31 -11.83 -1.14 5.71
N HIS A 32 -12.40 -1.18 6.92
CA HIS A 32 -12.61 -2.42 7.68
C HIS A 32 -13.99 -2.99 7.35
N GLN A 33 -14.00 -4.15 6.71
CA GLN A 33 -15.24 -4.83 6.33
C GLN A 33 -15.77 -5.70 7.48
N PRO A 34 -17.09 -5.89 7.59
CA PRO A 34 -17.70 -6.68 8.66
C PRO A 34 -17.30 -8.16 8.64
N ASN A 35 -16.83 -8.67 7.50
CA ASN A 35 -16.30 -10.02 7.34
C ASN A 35 -14.83 -10.17 7.79
N ARG A 36 -14.26 -9.14 8.44
CA ARG A 36 -12.84 -9.05 8.84
C ARG A 36 -11.85 -8.99 7.67
N SER A 37 -12.32 -8.71 6.46
CA SER A 37 -11.45 -8.28 5.37
C SER A 37 -11.18 -6.79 5.47
N LEU A 38 -10.11 -6.34 4.83
CA LEU A 38 -9.72 -4.94 4.79
C LEU A 38 -9.56 -4.53 3.33
N THR A 39 -9.78 -3.26 3.03
CA THR A 39 -9.37 -2.69 1.74
C THR A 39 -8.46 -1.51 1.99
N LEU A 40 -7.23 -1.60 1.48
CA LEU A 40 -6.27 -0.51 1.52
C LEU A 40 -6.39 0.28 0.23
N THR A 41 -6.73 1.56 0.32
CA THR A 41 -6.76 2.47 -0.83
C THR A 41 -5.68 3.52 -0.66
N TYR A 42 -4.67 3.43 -1.50
CA TYR A 42 -3.54 4.35 -1.55
C TYR A 42 -3.75 5.39 -2.62
N ARG A 43 -3.42 6.64 -2.28
CA ARG A 43 -3.16 7.68 -3.27
C ARG A 43 -1.67 7.97 -3.31
N LEU A 44 -1.07 7.69 -4.45
CA LEU A 44 0.37 7.68 -4.65
C LEU A 44 0.77 8.76 -5.65
N ILE A 45 1.90 9.41 -5.41
CA ILE A 45 2.69 10.10 -6.42
C ILE A 45 3.96 9.29 -6.63
N ILE A 46 4.12 8.76 -7.84
CA ILE A 46 5.26 7.95 -8.21
C ILE A 46 6.29 8.83 -8.91
N GLU A 47 7.42 9.02 -8.27
CA GLU A 47 8.55 9.76 -8.82
C GLU A 47 9.57 8.76 -9.35
N ARG A 48 10.05 9.00 -10.57
CA ARG A 48 11.10 8.20 -11.20
C ARG A 48 12.13 9.12 -11.85
N LYS A 49 13.40 8.75 -11.73
CA LYS A 49 14.49 9.54 -12.31
C LYS A 49 14.30 9.67 -13.83
N GLY A 50 14.23 10.90 -14.33
CA GLY A 50 14.11 11.19 -15.75
C GLY A 50 12.69 11.06 -16.33
N HIS A 51 11.68 10.86 -15.48
CA HIS A 51 10.27 10.82 -15.89
C HIS A 51 9.47 11.87 -15.10
N ALA A 52 8.36 12.33 -15.69
CA ALA A 52 7.39 13.14 -14.97
C ALA A 52 6.69 12.30 -13.90
N ASP A 53 6.36 12.95 -12.78
CA ASP A 53 5.67 12.30 -11.68
C ASP A 53 4.30 11.79 -12.12
N GLU A 54 3.91 10.62 -11.61
CA GLU A 54 2.63 10.02 -11.93
C GLU A 54 1.76 9.87 -10.70
N CYS A 55 0.55 10.45 -10.73
CA CYS A 55 -0.44 10.21 -9.68
C CYS A 55 -1.24 8.93 -9.97
N TRP A 56 -1.35 8.08 -8.96
CA TRP A 56 -2.08 6.82 -9.02
C TRP A 56 -2.93 6.61 -7.78
N VAL A 57 -4.09 5.99 -7.97
CA VAL A 57 -4.91 5.40 -6.91
C VAL A 57 -4.76 3.89 -7.01
N PHE A 58 -4.30 3.25 -5.94
CA PHE A 58 -4.12 1.81 -5.86
C PHE A 58 -5.04 1.24 -4.78
N THR A 59 -5.78 0.19 -5.12
CA THR A 59 -6.75 -0.45 -4.22
C THR A 59 -6.37 -1.92 -4.04
N LEU A 60 -5.99 -2.27 -2.82
CA LEU A 60 -5.57 -3.60 -2.42
C LEU A 60 -6.63 -4.22 -1.50
N PRO A 61 -7.44 -5.17 -2.00
CA PRO A 61 -8.29 -5.98 -1.14
C PRO A 61 -7.42 -6.96 -0.35
N TRP A 62 -7.58 -6.92 0.97
CA TRP A 62 -6.85 -7.76 1.92
C TRP A 62 -7.81 -8.74 2.59
N SER A 63 -7.74 -10.01 2.17
CA SER A 63 -8.54 -11.09 2.75
C SER A 63 -7.76 -11.96 3.74
N ASP A 64 -6.44 -11.73 3.84
CA ASP A 64 -5.59 -12.49 4.75
C ASP A 64 -5.84 -12.08 6.20
N ARG A 65 -6.42 -13.02 6.96
CA ARG A 65 -6.78 -12.82 8.37
C ARG A 65 -5.58 -12.80 9.30
N SER A 66 -4.41 -13.22 8.83
CA SER A 66 -3.20 -13.32 9.64
C SER A 66 -2.76 -11.96 10.16
N PHE A 67 -3.03 -10.85 9.47
CA PHE A 67 -2.59 -9.51 9.89
C PHE A 67 -3.72 -8.64 10.46
N VAL A 68 -4.94 -9.18 10.63
CA VAL A 68 -6.07 -8.41 11.17
C VAL A 68 -5.79 -7.89 12.58
N ASP A 69 -5.03 -8.64 13.39
CA ASP A 69 -4.59 -8.18 14.71
C ASP A 69 -3.70 -6.94 14.62
N VAL A 70 -2.81 -6.88 13.63
CA VAL A 70 -1.88 -5.76 13.41
C VAL A 70 -2.64 -4.50 13.01
N PHE A 71 -3.66 -4.63 12.17
CA PHE A 71 -4.50 -3.50 11.73
C PHE A 71 -5.48 -2.99 12.78
N THR A 72 -5.74 -3.74 13.85
CA THR A 72 -6.74 -3.36 14.87
C THR A 72 -6.11 -3.06 16.23
N SER A 73 -4.86 -3.46 16.46
CA SER A 73 -4.14 -3.22 17.70
C SER A 73 -3.58 -1.80 17.79
N SER A 74 -3.71 -1.17 18.95
CA SER A 74 -3.03 0.10 19.28
C SER A 74 -1.54 -0.06 19.59
N ALA A 75 -1.07 -1.29 19.79
CA ALA A 75 0.33 -1.64 20.03
C ALA A 75 0.61 -3.03 19.41
N PRO A 76 0.67 -3.13 18.07
CA PRO A 76 0.94 -4.40 17.41
C PRO A 76 2.37 -4.88 17.70
N ASP A 77 2.58 -6.19 17.58
CA ASP A 77 3.93 -6.75 17.62
C ASP A 77 4.82 -6.10 16.55
N PRO A 78 6.00 -5.56 16.91
CA PRO A 78 6.83 -4.77 16.00
C PRO A 78 7.37 -5.60 14.82
N GLU A 79 7.62 -6.90 15.00
CA GLU A 79 8.07 -7.77 13.93
C GLU A 79 6.92 -8.06 12.95
N ARG A 80 5.72 -8.35 13.48
CA ARG A 80 4.52 -8.51 12.62
C ARG A 80 4.20 -7.24 11.85
N LEU A 81 4.35 -6.07 12.49
CA LEU A 81 4.17 -4.78 11.82
C LEU A 81 5.20 -4.59 10.69
N ARG A 82 6.48 -4.92 10.92
CA ARG A 82 7.50 -4.86 9.88
C ARG A 82 7.14 -5.79 8.71
N GLN A 83 6.80 -7.05 8.99
CA GLN A 83 6.41 -8.02 7.97
C GLN A 83 5.22 -7.55 7.14
N LEU A 84 4.20 -6.96 7.77
CA LEU A 84 3.06 -6.39 7.07
C LEU A 84 3.51 -5.27 6.11
N VAL A 85 4.36 -4.38 6.58
CA VAL A 85 4.87 -3.25 5.79
C VAL A 85 5.68 -3.74 4.60
N GLU A 86 6.58 -4.70 4.80
CA GLU A 86 7.38 -5.30 3.72
C GLU A 86 6.48 -6.00 2.70
N LEU A 87 5.48 -6.76 3.15
CA LEU A 87 4.53 -7.44 2.29
C LEU A 87 3.71 -6.45 1.44
N VAL A 88 3.16 -5.40 2.05
CA VAL A 88 2.36 -4.40 1.32
C VAL A 88 3.23 -3.61 0.34
N ARG A 89 4.46 -3.26 0.72
CA ARG A 89 5.41 -2.57 -0.16
C ARG A 89 5.82 -3.44 -1.35
N GLY A 90 6.10 -4.72 -1.11
CA GLY A 90 6.39 -5.69 -2.17
C GLY A 90 5.23 -5.82 -3.16
N LEU A 91 3.98 -5.86 -2.68
CA LEU A 91 2.79 -5.88 -3.54
C LEU A 91 2.62 -4.59 -4.36
N LEU A 92 2.93 -3.42 -3.78
CA LEU A 92 2.92 -2.15 -4.49
C LEU A 92 4.00 -2.07 -5.57
N GLU A 93 5.21 -2.53 -5.28
CA GLU A 93 6.30 -2.60 -6.24
C GLU A 93 6.00 -3.59 -7.37
N GLU A 94 5.52 -4.79 -7.04
CA GLU A 94 5.09 -5.79 -8.02
C GLU A 94 3.94 -5.25 -8.90
N TRP A 95 2.95 -4.59 -8.30
CA TRP A 95 1.91 -3.91 -9.05
C TRP A 95 2.49 -2.88 -10.01
N TRP A 96 3.40 -2.03 -9.54
CA TRP A 96 3.98 -0.97 -10.35
C TRP A 96 4.75 -1.50 -11.56
N ASP A 97 5.53 -2.56 -11.36
CA ASP A 97 6.29 -3.24 -12.42
C ASP A 97 5.35 -3.92 -13.43
N THR A 98 4.29 -4.57 -12.94
CA THR A 98 3.44 -5.43 -13.77
C THR A 98 2.17 -4.77 -14.31
N LYS A 99 1.82 -3.55 -13.87
CA LYS A 99 0.56 -2.86 -14.25
C LYS A 99 0.31 -2.76 -15.75
N GLY A 100 1.37 -2.76 -16.57
CA GLY A 100 1.28 -2.68 -18.03
C GLY A 100 0.96 -4.01 -18.73
N TYR A 101 1.17 -5.15 -18.06
CA TYR A 101 1.13 -6.48 -18.69
C TYR A 101 0.24 -7.47 -17.94
N ASN A 102 -0.02 -7.27 -16.65
CA ASN A 102 -0.85 -8.14 -15.83
C ASN A 102 -2.27 -7.55 -15.63
N ARG A 103 -3.28 -8.22 -16.21
CA ARG A 103 -4.68 -7.80 -16.16
C ARG A 103 -5.28 -7.77 -14.75
N HIS A 104 -4.73 -8.53 -13.80
CA HIS A 104 -5.20 -8.52 -12.41
C HIS A 104 -4.72 -7.25 -11.71
N PHE A 105 -3.41 -6.96 -11.77
CA PHE A 105 -2.81 -5.75 -11.21
C PHE A 105 -3.25 -4.47 -11.91
N ALA A 106 -3.47 -4.51 -13.23
CA ALA A 106 -4.02 -3.38 -13.98
C ALA A 106 -5.38 -2.90 -13.43
N LYS A 107 -6.18 -3.79 -12.84
CA LYS A 107 -7.48 -3.42 -12.22
C LYS A 107 -7.34 -2.81 -10.83
N MET A 108 -6.21 -3.03 -10.16
CA MET A 108 -5.95 -2.50 -8.83
C MET A 108 -5.50 -1.05 -8.86
N GLY A 109 -4.97 -0.57 -9.98
CA GLY A 109 -4.42 0.77 -10.12
C GLY A 109 -5.14 1.61 -11.15
N ARG A 110 -5.49 2.84 -10.80
CA ARG A 110 -6.03 3.84 -11.72
C ARG A 110 -5.18 5.10 -11.66
N ARG A 111 -4.80 5.64 -12.82
CA ARG A 111 -4.13 6.94 -12.87
C ARG A 111 -5.10 8.04 -12.42
N CYS A 112 -4.64 8.95 -11.57
CA CYS A 112 -5.44 10.12 -11.20
C CYS A 112 -5.74 10.94 -12.47
N PRO A 113 -6.89 11.62 -12.53
CA PRO A 113 -7.13 12.64 -13.56
C PRO A 113 -6.12 13.77 -13.47
#